data_AF-A0A5R9L6N6-F1
#
_entry.id   AF-A0A5R9L6N6-F1
#
_cell.length_a   1.000
_cell.length_b   1.000
_cell.length_c   1.000
_cell.angle_alpha   90.00
_cell.angle_beta   90.00
_cell.angle_gamma   90.00
#
_symmetry.space_group_name_H-M   'P 1'
#
loop_
_entity.id
_entity.type
_entity.pdbx_description
1 polymer ?
#
loop_
_entity_poly.entity_id
_entity_poly.type
_entity_poly.pdbx_seq_one_letter_code
_entity_poly.pdbx_strand_id
1 'polypeptide(L)'
;MDQQKLTDIYTFLEETERTNEDTEYDPSQEPLVNAIIELVNKNGNTSIAEDFGQPFVHPMITIQKWVTELKDIVRDEMDGNLH
;
A
#
# COMPACT_ATOMS: atom_id res chain seq x y z
N MET A 1 8.85 -1.33 10.94
CA MET A 1 8.95 -2.29 9.82
C MET A 1 10.39 -2.30 9.35
N ASP A 2 10.94 -3.42 8.85
CA ASP A 2 12.33 -3.44 8.38
C ASP A 2 12.46 -2.95 6.93
N GLN A 3 13.70 -2.63 6.52
CA GLN A 3 14.00 -2.02 5.22
C GLN A 3 13.74 -2.97 4.04
N GLN A 4 13.87 -4.28 4.23
CA GLN A 4 13.56 -5.25 3.18
C GLN A 4 12.06 -5.23 2.90
N LYS A 5 11.24 -5.28 3.95
CA LYS A 5 9.78 -5.25 3.83
C LYS A 5 9.28 -3.96 3.18
N LEU A 6 9.90 -2.82 3.48
CA LEU A 6 9.60 -1.55 2.80
C LEU A 6 9.93 -1.58 1.31
N THR A 7 11.08 -2.17 0.96
CA THR A 7 11.51 -2.34 -0.44
C THR A 7 10.54 -3.24 -1.21
N ASP A 8 10.09 -4.33 -0.57
CA ASP A 8 9.13 -5.28 -1.15
C ASP A 8 7.78 -4.59 -1.41
N ILE A 9 7.29 -3.79 -0.45
CA ILE A 9 6.05 -3.00 -0.62
C ILE A 9 6.21 -1.99 -1.76
N TYR A 10 7.31 -1.24 -1.80
CA TYR A 10 7.55 -0.25 -2.84
C TYR A 10 7.56 -0.90 -4.24
N THR A 11 8.23 -2.04 -4.37
CA THR A 11 8.28 -2.81 -5.62
C THR A 11 6.90 -3.28 -6.04
N PHE A 12 6.10 -3.79 -5.10
CA PHE A 12 4.72 -4.20 -5.36
C PHE A 12 3.83 -3.03 -5.84
N LEU A 13 4.00 -1.84 -5.27
CA LEU A 13 3.27 -0.64 -5.71
C LEU A 13 3.69 -0.19 -7.12
N GLU A 14 4.99 -0.24 -7.44
CA GLU A 14 5.50 0.03 -8.80
C GLU A 14 4.95 -0.97 -9.82
N GLU A 15 4.86 -2.26 -9.45
CA GLU A 15 4.22 -3.27 -10.31
C GLU A 15 2.72 -2.97 -10.50
N THR A 16 2.03 -2.66 -9.40
CA THR A 16 0.58 -2.35 -9.41
C THR A 16 0.26 -1.12 -10.26
N GLU A 17 1.11 -0.08 -10.24
CA GLU A 17 0.95 1.10 -11.10
C GLU A 17 1.15 0.77 -12.60
N ARG A 18 2.04 -0.18 -12.90
CA ARG A 18 2.33 -0.59 -14.29
C ARG A 18 1.27 -1.51 -14.87
N THR A 19 0.55 -2.23 -14.02
CA THR A 19 -0.50 -3.15 -14.43
C THR A 19 -1.87 -2.45 -14.32
N ASN A 20 -2.60 -2.32 -15.44
CA ASN A 20 -3.96 -1.78 -15.40
C ASN A 20 -4.90 -2.63 -14.51
N GLU A 21 -6.06 -2.05 -14.18
CA GLU A 21 -7.11 -2.55 -13.26
C GLU A 21 -7.54 -4.03 -13.42
N ASP A 22 -7.18 -4.69 -14.53
CA ASP A 22 -7.52 -6.08 -14.87
C ASP A 22 -6.59 -7.14 -14.26
N THR A 23 -5.72 -6.75 -13.32
CA THR A 23 -4.81 -7.71 -12.68
C THR A 23 -5.56 -8.51 -11.62
N GLU A 24 -5.73 -9.81 -11.86
CA GLU A 24 -6.31 -10.74 -10.89
C GLU A 24 -5.49 -10.69 -9.58
N TYR A 25 -6.19 -10.49 -8.46
CA TYR A 25 -5.57 -10.50 -7.15
C TYR A 25 -4.97 -11.88 -6.85
N ASP A 26 -3.66 -11.92 -6.61
CA ASP A 26 -2.98 -13.12 -6.16
C ASP A 26 -2.99 -13.16 -4.62
N PRO A 27 -3.58 -14.18 -3.97
CA PRO A 27 -3.58 -14.32 -2.51
C PRO A 27 -2.19 -14.30 -1.87
N SER A 28 -1.13 -14.60 -2.62
CA SER A 28 0.25 -14.48 -2.13
C SER A 28 0.67 -13.03 -1.84
N GLN A 29 -0.07 -12.05 -2.34
CA GLN A 29 0.15 -10.61 -2.11
C GLN A 29 -0.50 -10.11 -0.81
N GLU A 30 -1.35 -10.91 -0.15
CA GLU A 30 -2.03 -10.55 1.10
C GLU A 30 -1.08 -10.03 2.22
N PRO A 31 0.12 -10.61 2.43
CA PRO A 31 1.07 -10.08 3.42
C PRO A 31 1.55 -8.65 3.12
N LEU A 32 1.66 -8.28 1.84
CA LEU A 32 2.06 -6.94 1.41
C LEU A 32 0.90 -5.95 1.56
N VAL A 33 -0.31 -6.37 1.19
CA VAL A 33 -1.53 -5.58 1.40
C VAL A 33 -1.73 -5.25 2.88
N ASN A 34 -1.59 -6.24 3.77
CA ASN A 34 -1.71 -6.02 5.20
C ASN A 34 -0.65 -5.07 5.74
N ALA A 35 0.59 -5.16 5.24
CA ALA A 35 1.67 -4.26 5.64
C ALA A 35 1.41 -2.81 5.18
N ILE A 36 0.81 -2.61 4.00
CA ILE A 36 0.38 -1.30 3.52
C ILE A 36 -0.70 -0.72 4.44
N ILE A 37 -1.69 -1.53 4.82
CA ILE A 37 -2.76 -1.10 5.73
C ILE A 37 -2.18 -0.70 7.10
N GLU A 38 -1.26 -1.49 7.65
CA GLU A 38 -0.56 -1.16 8.89
C GLU A 38 0.20 0.17 8.78
N LEU A 39 0.92 0.39 7.68
CA LEU A 39 1.70 1.60 7.44
C LEU A 39 0.81 2.85 7.34
N VAL A 40 -0.29 2.75 6.58
CA VAL A 40 -1.27 3.83 6.42
C VAL A 40 -1.92 4.19 7.75
N ASN A 41 -2.30 3.20 8.54
CA ASN A 41 -2.86 3.40 9.88
C ASN A 41 -1.85 4.04 10.84
N LYS A 42 -0.59 3.60 10.81
CA LYS A 42 0.49 4.16 11.63
C LYS A 42 0.74 5.63 11.31
N ASN A 43 0.68 6.00 10.04
CA ASN A 43 0.96 7.36 9.56
C ASN A 43 -0.22 8.33 9.69
N GLY A 44 -1.35 7.89 10.25
CA GLY A 44 -2.52 8.74 10.45
C GLY A 44 -3.13 9.26 9.14
N ASN A 45 -2.87 8.59 8.01
CA ASN A 45 -3.41 8.99 6.71
C ASN A 45 -4.86 8.51 6.59
N THR A 46 -5.75 9.27 7.25
CA THR A 46 -7.14 8.85 7.55
C THR A 46 -7.94 8.54 6.30
N SER A 47 -7.77 9.29 5.21
CA SER A 47 -8.55 9.07 3.98
C SER A 47 -8.22 7.74 3.31
N ILE A 48 -6.95 7.32 3.29
CA ILE A 48 -6.55 6.03 2.71
C ILE A 48 -6.98 4.89 3.64
N ALA A 49 -6.84 5.07 4.96
CA ALA A 49 -7.28 4.10 5.96
C ALA A 49 -8.80 3.87 5.90
N GLU A 50 -9.59 4.92 5.73
CA GLU A 50 -11.05 4.86 5.58
C GLU A 50 -11.47 4.09 4.32
N ASP A 51 -10.74 4.26 3.21
CA ASP A 51 -10.98 3.51 1.98
C ASP A 51 -10.63 2.01 2.14
N PHE A 52 -9.58 1.67 2.88
CA PHE A 52 -9.29 0.26 3.23
C PHE A 52 -10.34 -0.35 4.17
N GLY A 53 -11.04 0.47 4.95
CA GLY A 53 -12.11 0.03 5.85
C GLY A 53 -13.45 -0.23 5.17
N GLN A 54 -13.60 0.04 3.86
CA GLN A 54 -14.86 -0.13 3.16
C GLN A 54 -15.18 -1.62 2.95
N PRO A 55 -16.30 -2.14 3.48
CA PRO A 55 -16.59 -3.59 3.53
C PRO A 55 -16.78 -4.27 2.16
N PHE A 56 -16.99 -3.50 1.09
CA PHE A 56 -17.26 -4.02 -0.26
C PHE A 56 -16.19 -3.63 -1.28
N VAL A 57 -15.14 -2.92 -0.87
CA VAL A 57 -14.05 -2.54 -1.75
C VAL A 57 -12.91 -3.51 -1.53
N HIS A 58 -12.51 -4.22 -2.58
CA HIS A 58 -11.34 -5.08 -2.49
C HIS A 58 -10.09 -4.20 -2.22
N PRO A 59 -9.21 -4.55 -1.26
CA PRO A 59 -8.05 -3.72 -0.91
C PRO A 59 -7.16 -3.34 -2.10
N MET A 60 -7.09 -4.19 -3.13
CA MET A 60 -6.39 -3.87 -4.38
C MET A 60 -6.95 -2.66 -5.12
N ILE A 61 -8.27 -2.45 -5.10
CA ILE A 61 -8.90 -1.28 -5.71
C ILE A 61 -8.42 -0.02 -4.97
N THR A 62 -8.37 -0.08 -3.64
CA THR A 62 -7.82 1.00 -2.81
C THR A 62 -6.34 1.23 -3.10
N ILE A 63 -5.55 0.16 -3.24
CA ILE A 63 -4.12 0.27 -3.57
C ILE A 63 -3.93 0.93 -4.95
N GLN A 64 -4.67 0.49 -5.97
CA GLN A 64 -4.61 1.06 -7.32
C GLN A 64 -5.00 2.54 -7.32
N LYS A 65 -6.08 2.89 -6.60
CA LYS A 65 -6.57 4.26 -6.47
C LYS A 65 -5.54 5.19 -5.83
N TRP A 66 -4.81 4.72 -4.82
CA TRP A 66 -3.88 5.52 -4.02
C TRP A 66 -2.41 5.17 -4.27
N VAL A 67 -2.08 4.51 -5.38
CA VAL A 67 -0.75 3.91 -5.59
C VAL A 67 0.38 4.95 -5.52
N THR A 68 0.13 6.16 -6.00
CA THR A 68 1.09 7.27 -5.96
C THR A 68 1.35 7.70 -4.51
N GLU A 69 0.30 7.99 -3.76
CA GLU A 69 0.38 8.42 -2.36
C GLU A 69 0.97 7.32 -1.47
N LEU A 70 0.64 6.05 -1.73
CA LEU A 70 1.21 4.92 -1.02
C LEU A 70 2.71 4.79 -1.24
N LYS A 71 3.21 5.03 -2.47
CA LYS A 71 4.66 5.05 -2.75
C LYS A 71 5.37 6.16 -1.99
N ASP A 72 4.77 7.34 -1.91
CA ASP A 72 5.34 8.46 -1.16
C ASP A 72 5.41 8.14 0.34
N ILE A 73 4.35 7.55 0.91
CA ILE A 73 4.33 7.12 2.31
C ILE A 73 5.42 6.08 2.60
N VAL A 74 5.61 5.11 1.69
CA VAL A 74 6.64 4.07 1.84
C VAL A 74 8.03 4.68 1.72
N ARG A 75 8.23 5.62 0.80
CA ARG A 75 9.50 6.35 0.64
C ARG A 75 9.83 7.16 1.89
N ASP A 76 8.86 7.86 2.46
CA ASP A 76 9.03 8.62 3.68
C ASP A 76 9.41 7.72 4.88
N GLU A 77 8.84 6.51 5.00
CA GLU A 77 9.26 5.53 6.02
C GLU A 77 10.67 4.99 5.74
N MET A 78 11.04 4.75 4.47
CA MET A 78 12.38 4.29 4.09
C MET A 78 13.46 5.32 4.43
N ASP A 79 13.18 6.60 4.19
CA ASP A 79 14.10 7.70 4.45
C ASP A 79 14.14 8.11 5.94
N GLY A 80 13.24 7.54 6.76
CA GLY A 80 13.10 7.91 8.17
C GLY A 80 12.53 9.31 8.38
N ASN A 81 11.83 9.86 7.38
CA ASN A 81 11.22 11.18 7.39
C ASN A 81 9.85 11.20 8.09
N LEU A 82 9.40 10.07 8.63
CA LEU A 82 8.17 9.97 9.39
C LEU A 82 8.40 10.37 10.85
N HIS A 83 7.67 11.40 11.27
CA HIS A 83 7.69 11.98 12.62
C HIS A 83 6.55 11.48 13.49
#